data_AF-A0A553R4D8-F1
#
_entry.id   AF-A0A553R4D8-F1
#
_cell.length_a   1.000
_cell.length_b   1.000
_cell.length_c   1.000
_cell.angle_alpha   90.00
_cell.angle_beta   90.00
_cell.angle_gamma   90.00
#
_symmetry.space_group_name_H-M   'P 1'
#
loop_
_entity.id
_entity.type
_entity.pdbx_description
1 polymer ?
#
loop_
_entity_poly.entity_id
_entity_poly.type
_entity_poly.pdbx_seq_one_letter_code
_entity_poly.pdbx_strand_id
1 'polypeptide(L)'
;MADTEEKTHTCGTICLKYLLFIFNLLFWLAGGAVMAVGIWTLVDKSDYIHLLSSNTYMIAAFILIGAGAVVVFTGILGCCATIREQKGLLIVLKCCGSNSSADWRDGTWIRTLADRRLVPDSCCKTPTERCGVRDHPSNIYKVEGGCISKLEEFILQHLLILGSVGLGIAFIQIVGMFFTCCLYQSLKEEIY
;
A
#
# COMPACT_ATOMS: atom_id res chain seq x y z
N MET A 1 -5.48 -31.05 -16.34
CA MET A 1 -6.41 -30.34 -15.42
C MET A 1 -5.67 -29.39 -14.48
N ALA A 2 -4.43 -29.68 -14.03
CA ALA A 2 -3.61 -28.73 -13.25
C ALA A 2 -3.08 -27.49 -14.04
N ASP A 3 -2.73 -27.63 -15.32
CA ASP A 3 -2.20 -26.50 -16.15
C ASP A 3 -3.23 -25.38 -16.41
N THR A 4 -4.53 -25.72 -16.41
CA THR A 4 -5.63 -24.75 -16.59
C THR A 4 -5.89 -23.96 -15.31
N GLU A 5 -5.72 -24.57 -14.14
CA GLU A 5 -5.87 -23.92 -12.84
C GLU A 5 -4.71 -22.93 -12.61
N GLU A 6 -3.46 -23.33 -12.88
CA GLU A 6 -2.27 -22.47 -12.70
C GLU A 6 -2.28 -21.21 -13.61
N LYS A 7 -2.68 -21.34 -14.88
CA LYS A 7 -2.82 -20.18 -15.80
C LYS A 7 -3.98 -19.26 -15.40
N THR A 8 -5.05 -19.80 -14.85
CA THR A 8 -6.21 -19.03 -14.38
C THR A 8 -5.85 -18.23 -13.12
N HIS A 9 -5.09 -18.83 -12.19
CA HIS A 9 -4.55 -18.13 -11.01
C HIS A 9 -3.54 -17.02 -11.39
N THR A 10 -2.69 -17.25 -12.40
CA THR A 10 -1.70 -16.27 -12.87
C THR A 10 -2.36 -15.10 -13.61
N CYS A 11 -3.30 -15.40 -14.52
CA CYS A 11 -4.05 -14.38 -15.27
C CYS A 11 -4.95 -13.55 -14.35
N GLY A 12 -5.64 -14.19 -13.40
CA GLY A 12 -6.48 -13.53 -12.41
C GLY A 12 -5.68 -12.57 -11.52
N THR A 13 -4.50 -12.99 -11.06
CA THR A 13 -3.63 -12.14 -10.22
C THR A 13 -3.09 -10.94 -10.99
N ILE A 14 -2.75 -11.09 -12.27
CA ILE A 14 -2.31 -9.99 -13.13
C ILE A 14 -3.46 -9.02 -13.40
N CYS A 15 -4.64 -9.52 -13.79
CA CYS A 15 -5.82 -8.71 -14.04
C CYS A 15 -6.26 -7.94 -12.78
N LEU A 16 -6.23 -8.59 -11.62
CA LEU A 16 -6.55 -7.98 -10.33
C LEU A 16 -5.55 -6.88 -9.95
N LYS A 17 -4.25 -7.05 -10.21
CA LYS A 17 -3.24 -6.00 -10.03
C LYS A 17 -3.50 -4.78 -10.92
N TYR A 18 -3.84 -4.97 -12.19
CA TYR A 18 -4.19 -3.88 -13.10
C TYR A 18 -5.49 -3.18 -12.69
N LEU A 19 -6.52 -3.93 -12.29
CA LEU A 19 -7.77 -3.37 -11.79
C LEU A 19 -7.55 -2.55 -10.52
N LEU A 20 -6.79 -3.07 -9.55
CA LEU A 20 -6.43 -2.33 -8.33
C LEU A 20 -5.64 -1.05 -8.63
N PHE A 21 -4.75 -1.09 -9.62
CA PHE A 21 -3.99 0.08 -10.05
C PHE A 21 -4.92 1.14 -10.67
N ILE A 22 -5.82 0.73 -11.56
CA ILE A 22 -6.78 1.61 -12.22
C ILE A 22 -7.75 2.22 -11.19
N PHE A 23 -8.33 1.42 -10.29
CA PHE A 23 -9.24 1.93 -9.26
C PHE A 23 -8.53 2.90 -8.31
N ASN A 24 -7.31 2.58 -7.84
CA ASN A 24 -6.54 3.52 -7.02
C ASN A 24 -6.20 4.82 -7.77
N LEU A 25 -5.94 4.76 -9.07
CA LEU A 25 -5.73 5.95 -9.91
C LEU A 25 -7.01 6.79 -10.02
N LEU A 26 -8.18 6.17 -10.18
CA LEU A 26 -9.46 6.86 -10.22
C LEU A 26 -9.78 7.55 -8.89
N PHE A 27 -9.58 6.86 -7.75
CA PHE A 27 -9.75 7.46 -6.43
C PHE A 27 -8.77 8.62 -6.20
N TRP A 28 -7.54 8.52 -6.70
CA TRP A 28 -6.55 9.58 -6.62
C TRP A 28 -6.95 10.82 -7.42
N LEU A 29 -7.45 10.65 -8.65
CA LEU A 29 -7.97 11.75 -9.47
C LEU A 29 -9.21 12.40 -8.83
N ALA A 30 -10.13 11.59 -8.28
CA ALA A 30 -11.30 12.09 -7.58
C ALA A 30 -10.93 12.89 -6.32
N GLY A 31 -9.98 12.40 -5.51
CA GLY A 31 -9.46 13.12 -4.34
C GLY A 31 -8.80 14.45 -4.71
N GLY A 32 -8.03 14.48 -5.80
CA GLY A 32 -7.44 15.70 -6.35
C GLY A 32 -8.48 16.73 -6.80
N ALA A 33 -9.54 16.28 -7.46
CA ALA A 33 -10.65 17.14 -7.87
C ALA A 33 -11.40 17.73 -6.66
N VAL A 34 -11.70 16.91 -5.65
CA VAL A 34 -12.36 17.36 -4.40
C VAL A 34 -11.49 18.39 -3.67
N MET A 35 -10.18 18.15 -3.59
CA MET A 35 -9.24 19.10 -3.00
C MET A 35 -9.17 20.42 -3.78
N ALA A 36 -9.17 20.36 -5.12
CA ALA A 36 -9.18 21.55 -5.97
C ALA A 36 -10.45 22.38 -5.77
N VAL A 37 -11.62 21.74 -5.66
CA VAL A 37 -12.89 22.43 -5.34
C VAL A 37 -12.85 23.06 -3.95
N GLY A 38 -12.30 22.38 -2.95
CA GLY A 38 -12.11 22.91 -1.60
C GLY A 38 -11.18 24.15 -1.57
N ILE A 39 -10.11 24.14 -2.35
CA ILE A 39 -9.20 25.29 -2.48
C ILE A 39 -9.89 26.43 -3.24
N TRP A 40 -10.54 26.13 -4.38
CA TRP A 40 -11.27 27.11 -5.17
C TRP A 40 -12.32 27.85 -4.35
N THR A 41 -13.06 27.12 -3.51
CA THR A 41 -14.08 27.72 -2.64
C THR A 41 -13.50 28.63 -1.56
N LEU A 42 -12.26 28.42 -1.10
CA LEU A 42 -11.58 29.35 -0.19
C LEU A 42 -11.01 30.57 -0.92
N VAL A 43 -10.50 30.40 -2.15
CA VAL A 43 -9.93 31.49 -2.95
C VAL A 43 -11.03 32.41 -3.47
N ASP A 44 -12.10 31.88 -4.06
CA ASP A 44 -13.21 32.70 -4.59
C ASP A 44 -13.91 33.48 -3.46
N LYS A 45 -13.95 32.92 -2.23
CA LYS A 45 -14.45 33.61 -1.04
C LYS A 45 -13.66 34.86 -0.65
N SER A 46 -12.41 35.04 -1.06
CA SER A 46 -11.64 36.25 -0.70
C SER A 46 -12.20 37.52 -1.33
N ASP A 47 -12.95 37.40 -2.43
CA ASP A 47 -13.47 38.55 -3.19
C ASP A 47 -14.90 38.94 -2.78
N TYR A 48 -15.64 38.05 -2.09
CA TYR A 48 -17.03 38.27 -1.63
C TYR A 48 -17.16 38.52 -0.10
N ILE A 49 -16.06 38.85 0.58
CA ILE A 49 -15.90 38.90 2.06
C ILE A 49 -16.97 39.74 2.82
N HIS A 50 -17.74 40.60 2.16
CA HIS A 50 -18.76 41.42 2.83
C HIS A 50 -20.20 40.87 2.87
N LEU A 51 -20.55 39.79 2.14
CA LEU A 51 -21.97 39.40 1.98
C LEU A 51 -22.39 37.98 2.38
N LEU A 52 -21.47 37.05 2.71
CA LEU A 52 -21.84 35.72 3.20
C LEU A 52 -21.03 35.28 4.44
N SER A 53 -21.40 35.82 5.60
CA SER A 53 -20.95 35.37 6.93
C SER A 53 -21.67 34.09 7.33
N SER A 54 -21.11 32.92 6.98
CA SER A 54 -21.57 31.66 7.54
C SER A 54 -20.40 30.68 7.69
N ASN A 55 -20.05 30.40 8.95
CA ASN A 55 -18.96 29.51 9.35
C ASN A 55 -19.08 28.08 8.78
N THR A 56 -20.28 27.65 8.39
CA THR A 56 -20.51 26.31 7.84
C THR A 56 -19.81 26.09 6.50
N TYR A 57 -19.74 27.11 5.64
CA TYR A 57 -19.07 26.97 4.34
C TYR A 57 -17.55 26.85 4.46
N MET A 58 -16.92 27.60 5.38
CA MET A 58 -15.49 27.45 5.68
C MET A 58 -15.18 26.08 6.26
N ILE A 59 -15.99 25.63 7.24
CA ILE A 59 -15.83 24.30 7.84
C ILE A 59 -15.96 23.21 6.77
N ALA A 60 -16.95 23.31 5.88
CA ALA A 60 -17.13 22.35 4.79
C ALA A 60 -15.94 22.34 3.81
N ALA A 61 -15.41 23.52 3.44
CA ALA A 61 -14.25 23.62 2.56
C ALA A 61 -12.98 23.00 3.20
N PHE A 62 -12.71 23.25 4.48
CA PHE A 62 -11.59 22.62 5.18
C PHE A 62 -11.74 21.09 5.28
N ILE A 63 -12.97 20.59 5.49
CA ILE A 63 -13.25 19.16 5.48
C ILE A 63 -12.99 18.56 4.08
N LEU A 64 -13.42 19.23 3.01
CA LEU A 64 -13.18 18.78 1.63
C LEU A 64 -11.68 18.74 1.30
N ILE A 65 -10.92 19.76 1.70
CA ILE A 65 -9.47 19.80 1.53
C ILE A 65 -8.79 18.67 2.31
N GLY A 66 -9.16 18.50 3.59
CA GLY A 66 -8.59 17.46 4.45
C GLY A 66 -8.89 16.05 3.93
N ALA A 67 -10.15 15.78 3.58
CA ALA A 67 -10.56 14.49 3.03
C ALA A 67 -9.89 14.22 1.67
N GLY A 68 -9.84 15.21 0.78
CA GLY A 68 -9.16 15.11 -0.52
C GLY A 68 -7.66 14.82 -0.37
N ALA A 69 -6.97 15.50 0.54
CA ALA A 69 -5.55 15.27 0.82
C ALA A 69 -5.27 13.86 1.35
N VAL A 70 -6.12 13.33 2.24
CA VAL A 70 -6.00 11.95 2.75
C VAL A 70 -6.15 10.93 1.63
N VAL A 71 -7.14 11.09 0.74
CA VAL A 71 -7.36 10.19 -0.41
C VAL A 71 -6.19 10.23 -1.41
N VAL A 72 -5.66 11.42 -1.68
CA VAL A 72 -4.47 11.58 -2.53
C VAL A 72 -3.25 10.89 -1.92
N PHE A 73 -3.05 11.01 -0.61
CA PHE A 73 -1.93 10.40 0.10
C PHE A 73 -2.02 8.87 0.15
N THR A 74 -3.22 8.33 0.45
CA THR A 74 -3.43 6.87 0.47
C THR A 74 -3.29 6.26 -0.92
N GLY A 75 -3.69 6.96 -1.99
CA GLY A 75 -3.46 6.51 -3.38
C GLY A 75 -1.99 6.40 -3.76
N ILE A 76 -1.15 7.36 -3.33
CA ILE A 76 0.31 7.32 -3.56
C ILE A 76 0.93 6.15 -2.78
N LEU A 77 0.52 5.93 -1.53
CA LEU A 77 0.98 4.81 -0.72
C LEU A 77 0.53 3.46 -1.31
N GLY A 78 -0.70 3.35 -1.81
CA GLY A 78 -1.22 2.16 -2.48
C GLY A 78 -0.46 1.82 -3.77
N CYS A 79 -0.15 2.82 -4.58
CA CYS A 79 0.69 2.68 -5.77
C CYS A 79 2.14 2.28 -5.41
N CYS A 80 2.71 2.88 -4.36
CA CYS A 80 4.03 2.49 -3.86
C CYS A 80 4.04 1.07 -3.28
N ALA A 81 2.98 0.64 -2.59
CA ALA A 81 2.88 -0.68 -1.95
C ALA A 81 2.77 -1.80 -2.99
N THR A 82 1.96 -1.64 -4.03
CA THR A 82 1.84 -2.61 -5.13
C THR A 82 3.13 -2.73 -5.95
N ILE A 83 3.91 -1.65 -6.06
CA ILE A 83 5.22 -1.65 -6.73
C ILE A 83 6.34 -2.22 -5.83
N ARG A 84 6.21 -2.17 -4.49
CA ARG A 84 7.27 -2.52 -3.51
C ARG A 84 7.18 -3.92 -2.89
N GLU A 85 6.31 -4.80 -3.39
CA GLU A 85 5.93 -6.11 -2.84
C GLU A 85 7.06 -7.07 -2.39
N GLN A 86 8.36 -6.75 -2.53
CA GLN A 86 9.46 -7.59 -2.06
C GLN A 86 10.35 -7.02 -0.93
N LYS A 87 10.27 -5.72 -0.57
CA LYS A 87 11.25 -5.11 0.38
C LYS A 87 10.67 -4.55 1.69
N GLY A 88 9.38 -4.21 1.75
CA GLY A 88 8.80 -3.50 2.90
C GLY A 88 8.50 -4.39 4.11
N LEU A 89 8.12 -5.65 3.89
CA LEU A 89 7.61 -6.54 4.94
C LEU A 89 8.66 -6.85 6.02
N LEU A 90 9.93 -7.01 5.62
CA LEU A 90 11.05 -7.28 6.54
C LEU A 90 11.36 -6.12 7.49
N ILE A 91 11.18 -4.87 7.04
CA ILE A 91 11.49 -3.68 7.85
C ILE A 91 10.40 -3.48 8.92
N VAL A 92 9.14 -3.76 8.59
CA VAL A 92 8.00 -3.58 9.50
C VAL A 92 8.05 -4.58 10.66
N LEU A 93 8.44 -5.83 10.39
CA LEU A 93 8.43 -6.91 11.38
C LEU A 93 9.67 -6.93 12.29
N LYS A 94 10.66 -6.04 12.08
CA LYS A 94 11.88 -5.93 12.90
C LYS A 94 12.51 -7.30 13.20
N CYS A 95 12.72 -8.08 12.15
CA CYS A 95 13.24 -9.44 12.18
C CYS A 95 14.30 -9.61 11.08
N CYS A 96 15.13 -10.65 11.17
CA CYS A 96 16.14 -10.92 10.16
C CYS A 96 16.14 -12.40 9.77
N GLY A 97 15.85 -12.68 8.49
CA GLY A 97 15.72 -14.04 7.97
C GLY A 97 14.34 -14.66 8.23
N SER A 98 14.01 -15.70 7.48
CA SER A 98 12.68 -16.31 7.49
C SER A 98 12.42 -17.05 8.80
N ASN A 99 13.33 -17.98 9.13
CA ASN A 99 13.36 -18.74 10.38
C ASN A 99 14.49 -18.25 11.30
N SER A 100 15.59 -17.76 10.73
CA SER A 100 16.74 -17.25 11.48
C SER A 100 17.62 -16.34 10.63
N SER A 101 18.43 -15.48 11.26
CA SER A 101 19.43 -14.67 10.56
C SER A 101 20.47 -15.50 9.82
N ALA A 102 20.57 -16.81 10.14
CA ALA A 102 21.42 -17.76 9.43
C ALA A 102 20.93 -18.10 8.02
N ASP A 103 19.65 -17.86 7.68
CA ASP A 103 19.08 -18.16 6.35
C ASP A 103 19.80 -17.40 5.23
N TRP A 104 20.42 -16.28 5.59
CA TRP A 104 21.27 -15.52 4.69
C TRP A 104 22.55 -16.30 4.35
N ARG A 105 23.09 -17.19 5.18
CA ARG A 105 24.36 -17.87 4.87
C ARG A 105 24.33 -18.82 3.65
N ASP A 106 23.14 -19.29 3.26
CA ASP A 106 22.97 -20.32 2.20
C ASP A 106 22.32 -19.78 0.92
N GLY A 107 22.10 -18.46 0.81
CA GLY A 107 21.34 -17.84 -0.28
C GLY A 107 22.18 -17.28 -1.45
N THR A 108 21.56 -17.17 -2.63
CA THR A 108 22.15 -16.58 -3.85
C THR A 108 22.53 -15.09 -3.76
N TRP A 109 22.12 -14.40 -2.68
CA TRP A 109 22.52 -13.02 -2.40
C TRP A 109 24.02 -12.89 -2.03
N ILE A 110 24.72 -14.00 -1.75
CA ILE A 110 26.17 -14.09 -1.50
C ILE A 110 27.03 -13.89 -2.78
N ARG A 111 26.52 -13.23 -3.83
CA ARG A 111 27.27 -13.07 -5.10
C ARG A 111 28.51 -12.17 -5.04
N THR A 112 28.90 -11.63 -3.88
CA THR A 112 30.19 -10.97 -3.70
C THR A 112 30.78 -11.24 -2.30
N LEU A 113 31.57 -12.31 -2.18
CA LEU A 113 32.51 -12.53 -1.06
C LEU A 113 33.46 -11.34 -0.79
N ALA A 114 33.49 -10.32 -1.66
CA ALA A 114 34.22 -9.08 -1.49
C ALA A 114 33.72 -8.20 -0.33
N ASP A 115 32.45 -8.31 0.11
CA ASP A 115 31.87 -7.36 1.08
C ASP A 115 31.76 -7.88 2.52
N ARG A 116 32.14 -9.15 2.80
CA ARG A 116 32.12 -9.82 4.13
C ARG A 116 30.82 -9.65 4.96
N ARG A 117 29.70 -9.27 4.35
CA ARG A 117 28.42 -9.11 5.06
C ARG A 117 27.79 -10.48 5.34
N LEU A 118 27.27 -10.65 6.54
CA LEU A 118 26.58 -11.86 6.99
C LEU A 118 25.06 -11.74 6.78
N VAL A 119 24.54 -10.50 6.80
CA VAL A 119 23.14 -10.16 6.56
C VAL A 119 23.03 -8.81 5.82
N PRO A 120 21.90 -8.49 5.16
CA PRO A 120 21.65 -7.16 4.60
C PRO A 120 21.53 -6.07 5.67
N ASP A 121 21.81 -4.82 5.32
CA ASP A 121 21.74 -3.70 6.28
C ASP A 121 20.31 -3.44 6.79
N SER A 122 19.28 -3.88 6.07
CA SER A 122 17.87 -3.84 6.53
C SER A 122 17.60 -4.73 7.75
N CYS A 123 18.49 -5.67 8.07
CA CYS A 123 18.42 -6.48 9.29
C CYS A 123 18.95 -5.77 10.54
N CYS A 124 19.55 -4.59 10.39
CA CYS A 124 20.19 -3.89 11.48
C CYS A 124 19.23 -3.03 12.27
N LYS A 125 19.46 -2.97 13.58
CA LYS A 125 18.70 -2.13 14.51
C LYS A 125 19.01 -0.65 14.30
N THR A 126 20.27 -0.34 14.03
CA THR A 126 20.73 1.00 13.71
C THR A 126 21.11 1.03 12.23
N PRO A 127 20.49 1.92 11.42
CA PRO A 127 20.79 2.01 10.00
C PRO A 127 22.17 2.64 9.81
N THR A 128 23.18 1.80 9.63
CA THR A 128 24.54 2.19 9.28
C THR A 128 25.01 1.38 8.08
N GLU A 129 25.81 2.00 7.21
CA GLU A 129 26.38 1.28 6.07
C GLU A 129 27.23 0.11 6.57
N ARG A 130 27.05 -1.06 5.95
CA ARG A 130 27.81 -2.28 6.27
C ARG A 130 27.63 -2.77 7.71
N CYS A 131 26.53 -2.42 8.37
CA CYS A 131 26.21 -2.94 9.70
C CYS A 131 26.09 -4.49 9.72
N GLY A 132 25.70 -5.09 8.59
CA GLY A 132 25.52 -6.53 8.44
C GLY A 132 26.80 -7.38 8.51
N VAL A 133 27.98 -6.76 8.69
CA VAL A 133 29.25 -7.46 8.93
C VAL A 133 29.33 -8.02 10.36
N ARG A 134 28.61 -7.42 11.34
CA ARG A 134 28.65 -7.85 12.75
C ARG A 134 27.38 -8.59 13.13
N ASP A 135 27.51 -9.90 13.30
CA ASP A 135 26.45 -10.80 13.76
C ASP A 135 26.35 -10.80 15.30
N HIS A 136 25.72 -9.76 15.85
CA HIS A 136 25.51 -9.60 17.30
C HIS A 136 24.04 -9.23 17.61
N PRO A 137 23.40 -9.81 18.64
CA PRO A 137 21.99 -9.54 18.98
C PRO A 137 21.69 -8.07 19.30
N SER A 138 22.69 -7.27 19.71
CA SER A 138 22.52 -5.82 19.92
C SER A 138 22.54 -5.01 18.61
N ASN A 139 23.06 -5.59 17.53
CA ASN A 139 23.22 -4.91 16.23
C ASN A 139 22.16 -5.36 15.22
N ILE A 140 21.77 -6.64 15.25
CA ILE A 140 20.82 -7.22 14.29
C ILE A 140 19.57 -7.74 15.01
N TYR A 141 18.44 -7.78 14.29
CA TYR A 141 17.19 -8.33 14.80
C TYR A 141 17.22 -9.88 14.81
N LYS A 142 17.70 -10.46 15.92
CA LYS A 142 17.59 -11.91 16.18
C LYS A 142 16.27 -12.19 16.90
N VAL A 143 15.35 -12.85 16.20
CA VAL A 143 14.06 -13.24 16.75
C VAL A 143 13.96 -14.76 16.69
N GLU A 144 13.52 -15.37 17.79
CA GLU A 144 13.27 -16.81 17.87
C GLU A 144 12.07 -17.16 16.97
N GLY A 145 12.23 -18.16 16.09
CA GLY A 145 11.25 -18.46 15.04
C GLY A 145 11.28 -17.50 13.83
N GLY A 146 12.20 -16.53 13.83
CA GLY A 146 12.45 -15.65 12.68
C GLY A 146 11.30 -14.70 12.35
N CYS A 147 11.28 -14.22 11.11
CA CYS A 147 10.22 -13.35 10.61
C CYS A 147 8.86 -14.07 10.49
N ILE A 148 8.85 -15.38 10.23
CA ILE A 148 7.61 -16.15 10.06
C ILE A 148 6.80 -16.15 11.35
N SER A 149 7.42 -16.49 12.49
CA SER A 149 6.69 -16.51 13.77
C SER A 149 6.18 -15.12 14.17
N LYS A 150 6.93 -14.05 13.87
CA LYS A 150 6.45 -12.67 14.09
C LYS A 150 5.29 -12.29 13.18
N LEU A 151 5.33 -12.70 11.92
CA LEU A 151 4.25 -12.46 10.98
C LEU A 151 2.99 -13.23 11.41
N GLU A 152 3.13 -14.48 11.82
CA GLU A 152 2.04 -15.31 12.31
C GLU A 152 1.41 -14.71 13.58
N GLU A 153 2.22 -14.31 14.57
CA GLU A 153 1.75 -13.60 15.77
C GLU A 153 0.99 -12.32 15.39
N PHE A 154 1.54 -11.51 14.48
CA PHE A 154 0.91 -10.28 14.02
C PHE A 154 -0.43 -10.55 13.33
N ILE A 155 -0.48 -11.54 12.43
CA ILE A 155 -1.69 -11.92 11.71
C ILE A 155 -2.74 -12.45 12.68
N LEU A 156 -2.39 -13.37 13.58
CA LEU A 156 -3.35 -13.95 14.52
C LEU A 156 -3.89 -12.91 15.51
N GLN A 157 -3.05 -11.98 15.96
CA GLN A 157 -3.44 -10.92 16.89
C GLN A 157 -4.30 -9.85 16.23
N HIS A 158 -4.07 -9.55 14.95
CA HIS A 158 -4.79 -8.50 14.21
C HIS A 158 -5.74 -9.05 13.14
N LEU A 159 -6.07 -10.35 13.17
CA LEU A 159 -6.83 -11.03 12.14
C LEU A 159 -8.18 -10.37 11.87
N LEU A 160 -8.88 -9.95 12.93
CA LEU A 160 -10.19 -9.30 12.81
C LEU A 160 -10.09 -7.91 12.15
N ILE A 161 -9.05 -7.15 12.47
CA ILE A 161 -8.83 -5.81 11.91
C ILE A 161 -8.41 -5.94 10.45
N LEU A 162 -7.42 -6.80 10.15
CA LEU A 162 -6.97 -7.07 8.79
C LEU A 162 -8.09 -7.68 7.93
N GLY A 163 -8.88 -8.58 8.51
CA GLY A 163 -10.00 -9.24 7.85
C GLY A 163 -11.15 -8.29 7.53
N SER A 164 -11.57 -7.45 8.47
CA SER A 164 -12.65 -6.47 8.24
C SER A 164 -12.24 -5.37 7.26
N VAL A 165 -11.02 -4.83 7.39
CA VAL A 165 -10.49 -3.84 6.43
C VAL A 165 -10.38 -4.45 5.04
N GLY A 166 -9.83 -5.67 4.92
CA GLY A 166 -9.72 -6.38 3.66
C GLY A 166 -11.08 -6.67 3.01
N LEU A 167 -12.05 -7.14 3.80
CA LEU A 167 -13.40 -7.42 3.31
C LEU A 167 -14.13 -6.16 2.86
N GLY A 168 -14.01 -5.06 3.60
CA GLY A 168 -14.58 -3.76 3.22
C GLY A 168 -13.99 -3.24 1.91
N ILE A 169 -12.67 -3.31 1.77
CA ILE A 169 -11.97 -2.91 0.54
C ILE A 169 -12.40 -3.79 -0.63
N ALA A 170 -12.47 -5.11 -0.44
CA ALA A 170 -12.90 -6.06 -1.46
C ALA A 170 -14.34 -5.81 -1.91
N PHE A 171 -15.26 -5.56 -0.97
CA PHE A 171 -16.64 -5.23 -1.28
C PHE A 171 -16.74 -3.95 -2.12
N ILE A 172 -16.03 -2.89 -1.72
CA ILE A 172 -15.99 -1.62 -2.46
C ILE A 172 -15.44 -1.83 -3.88
N GLN A 173 -14.41 -2.68 -4.04
CA GLN A 173 -13.82 -3.00 -5.34
C GLN A 173 -14.76 -3.82 -6.23
N ILE A 174 -15.47 -4.80 -5.68
CA ILE A 174 -16.44 -5.62 -6.44
C ILE A 174 -17.58 -4.73 -6.94
N VAL A 175 -18.09 -3.84 -6.10
CA VAL A 175 -19.11 -2.85 -6.49
C VAL A 175 -18.57 -1.94 -7.59
N GLY A 176 -17.32 -1.46 -7.47
CA GLY A 176 -16.65 -0.67 -8.51
C GLY A 176 -16.51 -1.40 -9.84
N MET A 177 -16.14 -2.69 -9.82
CA MET A 177 -16.05 -3.53 -11.02
C MET A 177 -17.41 -3.70 -11.68
N PHE A 178 -18.46 -3.96 -10.90
CA PHE A 178 -19.82 -4.10 -11.41
C PHE A 178 -20.28 -2.83 -12.15
N PHE A 179 -20.15 -1.66 -11.53
CA PHE A 179 -20.54 -0.40 -12.16
C PHE A 179 -19.70 -0.07 -13.39
N THR A 180 -18.40 -0.40 -13.38
CA THR A 180 -17.53 -0.20 -14.54
C THR A 180 -17.97 -1.08 -15.72
N CYS A 181 -18.36 -2.32 -15.47
CA CYS A 181 -18.90 -3.21 -16.50
C CYS A 181 -20.23 -2.69 -17.06
N CYS A 182 -21.16 -2.25 -16.21
CA CYS A 182 -22.42 -1.67 -16.66
C CYS A 182 -22.19 -0.40 -17.50
N LEU A 183 -21.32 0.50 -17.05
CA LEU A 183 -20.99 1.73 -17.78
C LEU A 183 -20.33 1.44 -19.13
N TYR A 184 -19.43 0.46 -19.19
CA TYR A 184 -18.81 0.04 -20.46
C TYR A 184 -19.85 -0.50 -21.45
N GLN A 185 -20.82 -1.29 -20.97
CA GLN A 185 -21.91 -1.79 -21.82
C GLN A 185 -22.79 -0.66 -22.32
N SER A 186 -23.19 0.28 -21.46
CA SER A 186 -23.99 1.45 -21.87
C SER A 186 -23.26 2.36 -22.85
N LEU A 187 -21.94 2.59 -22.67
CA LEU A 187 -21.12 3.37 -23.62
C LEU A 187 -20.96 2.67 -24.97
N LYS A 188 -20.89 1.33 -24.97
CA LYS A 188 -20.84 0.55 -26.22
C LYS A 188 -22.15 0.64 -27.00
N GLU A 189 -23.28 0.72 -26.32
CA GLU A 189 -24.59 0.88 -26.95
C GLU A 189 -24.81 2.28 -27.54
N GLU A 190 -24.21 3.35 -27.01
CA GLU A 190 -24.32 4.69 -27.62
C GLU A 190 -23.46 4.88 -28.89
N ILE A 191 -22.38 4.10 -29.03
CA ILE A 191 -21.42 4.26 -30.14
C ILE A 191 -21.84 3.44 -31.39
N TYR A 192 -22.84 2.55 -31.28
CA TYR A 192 -23.28 1.64 -32.35
C TYR A 192 -24.73 1.89 -32.76
#